data_AF-A0A554J5N9-F1
#
_entry.id   AF-A0A554J5N9-F1
#
_cell.length_a   1.000
_cell.length_b   1.000
_cell.length_c   1.000
_cell.angle_alpha   90.00
_cell.angle_beta   90.00
_cell.angle_gamma   90.00
#
_symmetry.space_group_name_H-M   'P 1'
#
loop_
_entity.id
_entity.type
_entity.pdbx_description
1 polymer ?
#
loop_
_entity_poly.entity_id
_entity_poly.type
_entity_poly.pdbx_seq_one_letter_code
_entity_poly.pdbx_strand_id
1 'polypeptide(L)'
;MITKNLWRIEATLFRFAPYFSFACLAVLAITYGGYSLSVHAKNERAAMCLAENLYHEARGESRDEKRKLGMLTLARVADPDPQWPKTVCGAVAQERQFSWVLEHKLATNRSEQAKWKEAQNIARDLLRNAWTTYRLPAGWECARFYKRTDGKSVSKKSAKYFDGKLMPVGRFGSHTAFQEKRGCKYPLPTV
;
A
#
# COMPACT_ATOMS: atom_id res chain seq x y z
N MET A 1 38.06 13.21 56.86
CA MET A 1 38.55 12.16 55.93
C MET A 1 37.58 11.80 54.79
N ILE A 2 36.42 12.46 54.65
CA ILE A 2 35.35 12.04 53.73
C ILE A 2 35.47 12.66 52.31
N THR A 3 36.13 13.82 52.19
CA THR A 3 36.18 14.60 50.93
C THR A 3 37.14 14.06 49.86
N LYS A 4 38.20 13.34 50.24
CA LYS A 4 39.17 12.76 49.27
C LYS A 4 38.60 11.59 48.46
N ASN A 5 37.60 10.87 49.01
CA ASN A 5 36.99 9.72 48.36
C ASN A 5 35.92 10.13 47.34
N LEU A 6 35.19 11.24 47.57
CA LEU A 6 34.21 11.77 46.61
C LEU A 6 34.87 12.28 45.33
N TRP A 7 35.97 13.05 45.43
CA TRP A 7 36.72 13.54 44.26
C TRP A 7 37.29 12.43 43.36
N ARG A 8 37.65 11.28 43.96
CA ARG A 8 38.13 10.10 43.22
C ARG A 8 37.02 9.40 42.43
N ILE A 9 35.80 9.37 42.95
CA ILE A 9 34.64 8.77 42.27
C ILE A 9 34.20 9.65 41.09
N GLU A 10 34.13 10.97 41.29
CA GLU A 10 33.78 11.93 40.23
C GLU A 10 34.76 11.91 39.06
N ALA A 11 36.07 11.87 39.32
CA ALA A 11 37.10 11.79 38.29
C ALA A 11 37.08 10.45 37.53
N THR A 12 36.61 9.37 38.16
CA THR A 12 36.47 8.05 37.51
C THR A 12 35.26 8.03 36.59
N LEU A 13 34.13 8.62 37.00
CA LEU A 13 32.93 8.73 36.18
C LEU A 13 33.14 9.62 34.94
N PHE A 14 33.90 10.71 35.07
CA PHE A 14 34.24 11.59 33.94
C PHE A 14 35.10 10.91 32.86
N ARG A 15 35.93 9.93 33.25
CA ARG A 15 36.74 9.14 32.29
C ARG A 15 35.90 8.19 31.44
N PHE A 16 34.74 7.77 31.92
CA PHE A 16 33.84 6.87 31.20
C PHE A 16 32.70 7.59 30.45
N ALA A 17 32.41 8.85 30.77
CA ALA A 17 31.42 9.69 30.10
C ALA A 17 31.47 9.68 28.54
N PRO A 18 32.65 9.79 27.88
CA PRO A 18 32.70 9.71 26.40
C PRO A 18 32.28 8.33 25.89
N TYR A 19 32.64 7.25 26.60
CA TYR A 19 32.28 5.87 26.20
C TYR A 19 30.78 5.60 26.33
N PHE A 20 30.10 6.19 27.32
CA PHE A 20 28.64 6.14 27.42
C PHE A 20 27.95 6.87 26.26
N SER A 21 28.50 7.99 25.81
CA SER A 21 27.99 8.74 24.65
C SER A 21 28.15 7.96 23.34
N PHE A 22 29.35 7.40 23.08
CA PHE A 22 29.60 6.59 21.89
C PHE A 22 28.79 5.30 21.85
N ALA A 23 28.62 4.62 22.99
CA ALA A 23 27.76 3.43 23.08
C ALA A 23 26.29 3.77 22.79
N CYS A 24 25.79 4.90 23.30
CA CYS A 24 24.41 5.35 23.04
C CYS A 24 24.20 5.69 21.55
N LEU A 25 25.13 6.44 20.94
CA LEU A 25 25.09 6.77 19.51
C LEU A 25 25.18 5.53 18.62
N ALA A 26 26.00 4.54 18.97
CA ALA A 26 26.08 3.27 18.24
C ALA A 26 24.76 2.48 18.33
N VAL A 27 24.14 2.40 19.51
CA VAL A 27 22.84 1.74 19.70
C VAL A 27 21.73 2.44 18.91
N LEU A 28 21.69 3.78 18.92
CA LEU A 28 20.75 4.57 18.12
C LEU A 28 20.96 4.36 16.62
N ALA A 29 22.21 4.33 16.14
CA ALA A 29 22.52 4.10 14.74
C ALA A 29 22.13 2.68 14.28
N ILE A 30 22.41 1.64 15.09
CA ILE A 30 22.06 0.25 14.79
C ILE A 30 20.54 0.06 14.76
N THR A 31 19.83 0.59 15.77
CA THR A 31 18.38 0.49 15.82
C THR A 31 17.74 1.24 14.64
N TYR A 32 18.13 2.49 14.39
CA TYR A 32 17.59 3.28 13.28
C TYR A 32 17.88 2.65 11.90
N GLY A 33 19.09 2.13 11.69
CA GLY A 33 19.47 1.40 10.47
C GLY A 33 18.61 0.16 10.23
N GLY A 34 18.40 -0.65 11.28
CA GLY A 34 17.56 -1.86 11.20
C GLY A 34 16.09 -1.54 10.91
N TYR A 35 15.52 -0.53 11.56
CA TYR A 35 14.16 -0.07 11.29
C TYR A 35 14.00 0.45 9.85
N SER A 36 14.94 1.27 9.38
CA SER A 36 14.92 1.85 8.03
C SER A 36 14.93 0.77 6.95
N LEU A 37 15.79 -0.25 7.06
CA LEU A 37 15.85 -1.35 6.10
C LEU A 37 14.53 -2.15 6.07
N SER A 38 13.92 -2.41 7.23
CA SER A 38 12.63 -3.11 7.32
C SER A 38 11.51 -2.33 6.65
N VAL A 39 11.44 -1.01 6.89
CA VAL A 39 10.45 -0.13 6.25
C VAL A 39 10.67 -0.09 4.74
N HIS A 40 11.92 0.05 4.28
CA HIS A 40 12.25 0.03 2.86
C HIS A 40 11.84 -1.27 2.18
N ALA A 41 12.17 -2.43 2.77
CA ALA A 41 11.81 -3.74 2.23
C ALA A 41 10.28 -3.95 2.17
N LYS A 42 9.54 -3.51 3.20
CA LYS A 42 8.07 -3.55 3.20
C LYS A 42 7.48 -2.66 2.10
N ASN A 43 8.04 -1.47 1.90
CA ASN A 43 7.61 -0.53 0.87
C ASN A 43 7.88 -1.06 -0.55
N GLU A 44 9.04 -1.65 -0.81
CA GLU A 44 9.34 -2.25 -2.11
C GLU A 44 8.44 -3.47 -2.41
N ARG A 45 8.15 -4.30 -1.41
CA ARG A 45 7.19 -5.41 -1.56
C ARG A 45 5.79 -4.89 -1.88
N ALA A 46 5.32 -3.87 -1.15
CA ALA A 46 4.04 -3.23 -1.43
C ALA A 46 4.01 -2.62 -2.84
N ALA A 47 5.10 -1.97 -3.26
CA ALA A 47 5.23 -1.37 -4.59
C ALA A 47 5.14 -2.43 -5.68
N MET A 48 5.77 -3.59 -5.50
CA MET A 48 5.69 -4.69 -6.45
C MET A 48 4.27 -5.22 -6.59
N CYS A 49 3.59 -5.52 -5.48
CA CYS A 49 2.21 -6.02 -5.50
C CYS A 49 1.25 -5.03 -6.17
N LEU A 50 1.38 -3.73 -5.86
CA LEU A 50 0.57 -2.70 -6.49
C LEU A 50 0.89 -2.55 -7.98
N ALA A 51 2.16 -2.63 -8.38
CA ALA A 51 2.57 -2.58 -9.78
C ALA A 51 2.02 -3.76 -10.59
N GLU A 52 2.04 -4.97 -10.02
CA GLU A 52 1.44 -6.15 -10.65
C GLU A 52 -0.05 -5.97 -10.86
N ASN A 53 -0.77 -5.48 -9.84
CA ASN A 53 -2.18 -5.17 -9.98
C ASN A 53 -2.46 -4.16 -11.10
N LEU A 54 -1.74 -3.02 -11.09
CA LEU A 54 -1.89 -1.98 -12.12
C LEU A 54 -1.56 -2.49 -13.53
N TYR A 55 -0.55 -3.34 -13.67
CA TYR A 55 -0.16 -3.89 -14.96
C TYR A 55 -1.21 -4.87 -15.49
N HIS A 56 -1.70 -5.78 -14.65
CA HIS A 56 -2.67 -6.79 -15.09
C HIS A 56 -4.06 -6.18 -15.33
N GLU A 57 -4.50 -5.25 -14.49
CA GLU A 57 -5.85 -4.68 -14.57
C GLU A 57 -5.93 -3.48 -15.51
N ALA A 58 -4.87 -2.69 -15.62
CA ALA A 58 -4.96 -1.37 -16.23
C ALA A 58 -3.78 -0.98 -17.11
N ARG A 59 -2.88 -1.88 -17.55
CA ARG A 59 -1.72 -1.49 -18.39
C ARG A 59 -2.07 -0.64 -19.62
N GLY A 60 -3.25 -0.84 -20.21
CA GLY A 60 -3.75 -0.10 -21.37
C GLY A 60 -4.47 1.22 -21.06
N GLU A 61 -4.74 1.52 -19.78
CA GLU A 61 -5.46 2.73 -19.36
C GLU A 61 -4.51 3.95 -19.29
N SER A 62 -5.06 5.16 -19.18
CA SER A 62 -4.26 6.36 -18.91
C SER A 62 -3.59 6.32 -17.52
N ARG A 63 -2.59 7.17 -17.30
CA ARG A 63 -1.90 7.27 -16.00
C ARG A 63 -2.85 7.64 -14.86
N ASP A 64 -3.83 8.50 -15.11
CA ASP A 64 -4.78 8.93 -14.10
C ASP A 64 -5.81 7.85 -13.76
N GLU A 65 -6.20 7.04 -14.73
CA GLU A 65 -7.07 5.87 -14.50
C GLU A 65 -6.33 4.77 -13.74
N LYS A 66 -5.05 4.53 -14.05
CA LYS A 66 -4.17 3.65 -13.25
C LYS A 66 -4.06 4.17 -11.82
N ARG A 67 -3.89 5.48 -11.62
CA ARG A 67 -3.87 6.09 -10.28
C ARG A 67 -5.18 5.86 -9.53
N LYS A 68 -6.34 6.05 -10.17
CA LYS A 68 -7.66 5.78 -9.56
C LYS A 68 -7.80 4.31 -9.15
N LEU A 69 -7.39 3.37 -10.01
CA LEU A 69 -7.40 1.94 -9.70
C LEU A 69 -6.52 1.63 -8.47
N GLY A 70 -5.28 2.14 -8.47
CA GLY A 70 -4.37 1.97 -7.36
C GLY A 70 -4.87 2.62 -6.07
N MET A 71 -5.52 3.78 -6.14
CA MET A 71 -6.16 4.43 -4.99
C MET A 71 -7.31 3.59 -4.42
N LEU A 72 -8.11 2.91 -5.26
CA LEU A 72 -9.11 1.96 -4.77
C LEU A 72 -8.49 0.75 -4.08
N THR A 73 -7.35 0.25 -4.56
CA THR A 73 -6.58 -0.79 -3.86
C THR A 73 -6.10 -0.30 -2.49
N LEU A 74 -5.53 0.92 -2.44
CA LEU A 74 -5.03 1.53 -1.21
C LEU A 74 -6.17 1.91 -0.24
N ALA A 75 -7.36 2.21 -0.75
CA ALA A 75 -8.55 2.50 0.05
C ALA A 75 -8.92 1.32 0.96
N ARG A 76 -8.77 0.07 0.48
CA ARG A 76 -8.97 -1.12 1.33
C ARG A 76 -7.95 -1.18 2.45
N VAL A 77 -6.69 -0.88 2.15
CA VAL A 77 -5.61 -0.92 3.15
C VAL A 77 -5.77 0.17 4.20
N ALA A 78 -6.24 1.35 3.78
CA ALA A 78 -6.49 2.49 4.66
C ALA A 78 -7.73 2.30 5.54
N ASP A 79 -8.64 1.39 5.18
CA ASP A 79 -9.87 1.17 5.93
C ASP A 79 -9.60 0.47 7.28
N PRO A 80 -9.95 1.09 8.42
CA PRO A 80 -9.74 0.50 9.73
C PRO A 80 -10.55 -0.78 9.97
N ASP A 81 -11.67 -1.00 9.26
CA ASP A 81 -12.54 -2.16 9.46
C ASP A 81 -11.75 -3.48 9.29
N PRO A 82 -11.84 -4.44 10.25
CA PRO A 82 -11.17 -5.73 10.18
C PRO A 82 -11.50 -6.58 8.94
N GLN A 83 -12.61 -6.31 8.25
CA GLN A 83 -12.94 -7.00 6.99
C GLN A 83 -11.90 -6.76 5.88
N TRP A 84 -11.12 -5.67 5.99
CA TRP A 84 -10.16 -5.27 4.97
C TRP A 84 -8.71 -5.65 5.28
N PRO A 85 -7.89 -5.98 4.26
CA PRO A 85 -6.49 -6.33 4.43
C PRO A 85 -5.68 -5.15 4.91
N LYS A 86 -4.72 -5.42 5.80
CA LYS A 86 -3.83 -4.38 6.32
C LYS A 86 -2.53 -4.24 5.54
N THR A 87 -2.42 -4.92 4.40
CA THR A 87 -1.26 -4.83 3.50
C THR A 87 -1.71 -4.73 2.05
N VAL A 88 -0.90 -4.05 1.23
CA VAL A 88 -1.16 -3.88 -0.21
C VAL A 88 -1.21 -5.23 -0.92
N CYS A 89 -0.27 -6.13 -0.64
CA CYS A 89 -0.28 -7.47 -1.20
C CYS A 89 -1.52 -8.27 -0.77
N GLY A 90 -2.01 -8.08 0.47
CA GLY A 90 -3.25 -8.68 0.93
C GLY A 90 -4.47 -8.14 0.18
N ALA A 91 -4.51 -6.83 -0.12
CA ALA A 91 -5.57 -6.20 -0.90
C ALA A 91 -5.60 -6.69 -2.35
N VAL A 92 -4.44 -6.89 -2.96
CA VAL A 92 -4.29 -7.45 -4.31
C VAL A 92 -4.67 -8.94 -4.33
N ALA A 93 -4.23 -9.73 -3.35
CA ALA A 93 -4.56 -11.15 -3.27
C ALA A 93 -6.03 -11.44 -2.92
N GLN A 94 -6.70 -10.53 -2.20
CA GLN A 94 -8.14 -10.64 -1.92
C GLN A 94 -9.01 -10.56 -3.18
N GLU A 95 -8.53 -9.89 -4.22
CA GLU A 95 -9.13 -9.98 -5.54
C GLU A 95 -8.83 -11.35 -6.14
N ARG A 96 -9.49 -12.38 -5.59
CA ARG A 96 -9.53 -13.77 -6.07
C ARG A 96 -10.13 -13.90 -7.48
N GLN A 97 -9.93 -12.91 -8.34
CA GLN A 97 -10.38 -12.83 -9.73
C GLN A 97 -9.24 -13.08 -10.73
N PHE A 98 -8.01 -13.25 -10.24
CA PHE A 98 -6.86 -13.35 -11.12
C PHE A 98 -6.33 -14.78 -11.19
N SER A 99 -6.41 -15.38 -12.38
CA SER A 99 -5.79 -16.67 -12.71
C SER A 99 -4.28 -16.71 -12.39
N TRP A 100 -3.63 -15.53 -12.32
CA TRP A 100 -2.22 -15.40 -11.99
C TRP A 100 -1.87 -15.52 -10.49
N VAL A 101 -2.85 -15.44 -9.57
CA VAL A 101 -2.61 -15.59 -8.12
C VAL A 101 -2.51 -17.08 -7.72
N LEU A 102 -3.09 -17.99 -8.51
CA LEU A 102 -3.14 -19.43 -8.23
C LEU A 102 -2.04 -20.24 -8.94
N GLU A 103 -1.53 -19.74 -10.05
CA GLU A 103 -0.37 -20.34 -10.70
C GLU A 103 0.87 -19.58 -10.23
N HIS A 104 1.86 -20.27 -9.66
CA HIS A 104 3.25 -19.78 -9.55
C HIS A 104 3.89 -19.56 -10.95
N LYS A 105 3.18 -18.88 -11.86
CA LYS A 105 3.57 -18.49 -13.23
C LYS A 105 3.45 -16.99 -13.47
N LEU A 106 3.49 -16.18 -12.42
CA LEU A 106 3.68 -14.72 -12.56
C LEU A 106 5.03 -14.29 -13.16
N ALA A 107 5.87 -15.26 -13.56
CA ALA A 107 7.01 -15.02 -14.43
C ALA A 107 6.62 -14.76 -15.90
N THR A 108 5.38 -15.06 -16.32
CA THR A 108 5.07 -15.10 -17.75
C THR A 108 4.29 -13.87 -18.23
N ASN A 109 4.93 -13.10 -19.11
CA ASN A 109 4.38 -12.08 -20.01
C ASN A 109 4.33 -10.60 -19.53
N ARG A 110 5.42 -10.14 -18.88
CA ARG A 110 5.81 -8.72 -18.86
C ARG A 110 6.50 -8.30 -20.18
N SER A 111 6.00 -8.79 -21.32
CA SER A 111 6.58 -8.53 -22.64
C SER A 111 6.56 -7.04 -22.99
N GLU A 112 5.57 -6.31 -22.48
CA GLU A 112 5.45 -4.86 -22.65
C GLU A 112 6.24 -4.11 -21.57
N GLN A 113 7.58 -4.13 -21.68
CA GLN A 113 8.49 -3.58 -20.68
C GLN A 113 8.19 -2.10 -20.33
N ALA A 114 7.80 -1.29 -21.31
CA ALA A 114 7.44 0.11 -21.07
C ALA A 114 6.21 0.25 -20.17
N LYS A 115 5.16 -0.53 -20.42
CA LYS A 115 3.94 -0.53 -19.59
C LYS A 115 4.21 -1.09 -18.19
N TRP A 116 5.07 -2.10 -18.09
CA TRP A 116 5.52 -2.62 -16.79
C TRP A 116 6.27 -1.55 -15.99
N LYS A 117 7.23 -0.86 -16.62
CA LYS A 117 7.97 0.23 -15.97
C LYS A 117 7.06 1.37 -15.54
N GLU A 118 6.07 1.71 -16.36
CA GLU A 118 5.06 2.72 -15.99
C GLU A 118 4.25 2.29 -14.77
N ALA A 119 3.75 1.05 -14.73
CA ALA A 119 3.02 0.52 -13.59
C ALA A 119 3.87 0.56 -12.30
N GLN A 120 5.16 0.21 -12.36
CA GLN A 120 6.09 0.33 -11.24
C GLN A 120 6.26 1.78 -10.77
N ASN A 121 6.37 2.73 -11.71
CA ASN A 121 6.54 4.14 -11.37
C ASN A 121 5.28 4.71 -10.70
N ILE A 122 4.09 4.40 -11.22
CA ILE A 122 2.81 4.82 -10.63
C ILE A 122 2.62 4.18 -9.25
N ALA A 123 2.94 2.90 -9.09
CA ALA A 123 2.82 2.21 -7.80
C ALA A 123 3.68 2.89 -6.71
N ARG A 124 4.96 3.17 -7.00
CA ARG A 124 5.84 3.87 -6.04
C ARG A 124 5.38 5.30 -5.76
N ASP A 125 4.85 5.99 -6.76
CA ASP A 125 4.31 7.33 -6.60
C ASP A 125 3.09 7.35 -5.68
N LEU A 126 2.13 6.45 -5.89
CA LEU A 126 0.95 6.30 -5.03
C LEU A 126 1.32 5.95 -3.59
N LEU A 127 2.27 5.04 -3.37
CA LEU A 127 2.67 4.68 -2.00
C LEU A 127 3.28 5.84 -1.21
N ARG A 128 3.85 6.83 -1.90
CA ARG A 128 4.39 8.04 -1.26
C ARG A 128 3.32 9.14 -1.10
N ASN A 129 2.41 9.24 -2.06
CA ASN A 129 1.61 10.45 -2.28
C ASN A 129 0.09 10.23 -2.21
N ALA A 130 -0.37 9.04 -1.87
CA ALA A 130 -1.79 8.78 -1.63
C ALA A 130 -2.30 9.61 -0.44
N TRP A 131 -3.52 10.14 -0.56
CA TRP A 131 -4.24 10.94 0.44
C TRP A 131 -3.67 12.35 0.70
N THR A 132 -2.44 12.62 0.28
CA THR A 132 -1.81 13.93 0.32
C THR A 132 -1.95 14.66 -1.01
N THR A 133 -1.45 14.05 -2.09
CA THR A 133 -1.49 14.59 -3.46
C THR A 133 -2.65 14.00 -4.25
N TYR A 134 -2.89 12.70 -4.10
CA TYR A 134 -3.95 11.99 -4.82
C TYR A 134 -5.12 11.67 -3.91
N ARG A 135 -6.34 11.97 -4.35
CA ARG A 135 -7.59 11.60 -3.68
C ARG A 135 -8.56 10.96 -4.67
N LEU A 136 -9.53 10.23 -4.16
CA LEU A 136 -10.61 9.68 -4.96
C LEU A 136 -11.62 10.79 -5.35
N PRO A 137 -12.38 10.64 -6.44
CA PRO A 137 -13.44 11.58 -6.81
C PRO A 137 -14.48 11.79 -5.70
N ALA A 138 -15.12 12.96 -5.64
CA ALA A 138 -16.30 13.17 -4.78
C ALA A 138 -17.36 12.07 -5.01
N GLY A 139 -17.96 11.56 -3.92
CA GLY A 139 -18.91 10.46 -3.96
C GLY A 139 -18.29 9.06 -3.95
N TRP A 140 -16.96 8.94 -3.86
CA TRP A 140 -16.23 7.67 -3.80
C TRP A 140 -15.65 7.37 -2.42
N GLU A 141 -16.13 8.03 -1.37
CA GLU A 141 -15.62 7.92 0.00
C GLU A 141 -15.64 6.47 0.50
N CYS A 142 -16.66 5.71 0.08
CA CYS A 142 -16.86 4.30 0.40
C CYS A 142 -16.51 3.35 -0.74
N ALA A 143 -15.93 3.85 -1.83
CA ALA A 143 -15.52 3.01 -2.94
C ALA A 143 -14.37 2.09 -2.52
N ARG A 144 -14.55 0.79 -2.72
CA ARG A 144 -13.55 -0.23 -2.38
C ARG A 144 -13.40 -1.27 -3.47
N PHE A 145 -14.32 -1.34 -4.42
CA PHE A 145 -14.35 -2.39 -5.45
C PHE A 145 -14.24 -1.76 -6.83
N TYR A 146 -13.70 -2.51 -7.79
CA TYR A 146 -13.78 -2.18 -9.20
C TYR A 146 -13.90 -3.46 -10.01
N LYS A 147 -14.40 -3.31 -11.24
CA LYS A 147 -14.32 -4.34 -12.28
C LYS A 147 -14.29 -3.66 -13.65
N ARG A 148 -13.87 -4.40 -14.67
CA ARG A 148 -14.08 -3.98 -16.05
C ARG A 148 -15.57 -3.71 -16.29
N THR A 149 -15.84 -2.63 -16.99
CA THR A 149 -17.20 -2.23 -17.37
C THR A 149 -17.86 -3.28 -18.25
N ASP A 150 -17.13 -3.79 -19.24
CA ASP A 150 -17.66 -4.71 -20.24
C ASP A 150 -17.98 -6.10 -19.67
N GLY A 151 -17.79 -6.29 -18.35
CA GLY A 151 -18.06 -7.54 -17.66
C GLY A 151 -17.12 -8.69 -18.05
N LYS A 152 -16.12 -8.44 -18.91
CA LYS A 152 -15.14 -9.46 -19.28
C LYS A 152 -14.34 -9.87 -18.05
N SER A 153 -14.00 -11.16 -18.01
CA SER A 153 -13.27 -11.79 -16.90
C SER A 153 -13.99 -11.79 -15.55
N VAL A 154 -15.29 -11.44 -15.51
CA VAL A 154 -16.11 -11.53 -14.29
C VAL A 154 -16.89 -12.84 -14.29
N SER A 155 -16.63 -13.70 -13.30
CA SER A 155 -17.39 -14.95 -13.14
C SER A 155 -18.87 -14.69 -12.84
N LYS A 156 -19.77 -15.64 -13.16
CA LYS A 156 -21.20 -15.54 -12.81
C LYS A 156 -21.42 -15.30 -11.30
N LYS A 157 -20.62 -15.95 -10.46
CA LYS A 157 -20.65 -15.78 -8.99
C LYS A 157 -20.26 -14.37 -8.59
N SER A 158 -19.19 -13.84 -9.20
CA SER A 158 -18.73 -12.47 -8.98
C SER A 158 -19.79 -11.47 -9.45
N ALA A 159 -20.36 -11.64 -10.65
CA ALA A 159 -21.43 -10.78 -11.16
C ALA A 159 -22.61 -10.72 -10.17
N LYS A 160 -23.10 -11.88 -9.72
CA LYS A 160 -24.16 -11.95 -8.69
C LYS A 160 -23.79 -11.21 -7.40
N TYR A 161 -22.55 -11.28 -6.96
CA TYR A 161 -22.09 -10.53 -5.78
C TYR A 161 -22.11 -9.02 -6.03
N PHE A 162 -21.57 -8.56 -7.16
CA PHE A 162 -21.58 -7.14 -7.52
C PHE A 162 -23.02 -6.60 -7.61
N ASP A 163 -23.91 -7.30 -8.30
CA ASP A 163 -25.28 -6.84 -8.52
C ASP A 163 -26.12 -6.91 -7.23
N GLY A 164 -25.87 -7.92 -6.39
CA GLY A 164 -26.59 -8.13 -5.14
C GLY A 164 -26.16 -7.18 -4.02
N LYS A 165 -24.85 -6.98 -3.84
CA LYS A 165 -24.28 -6.34 -2.63
C LYS A 165 -23.67 -4.97 -2.89
N LEU A 166 -23.30 -4.67 -4.13
CA LEU A 166 -22.59 -3.45 -4.46
C LEU A 166 -23.46 -2.52 -5.32
N MET A 167 -23.10 -1.24 -5.33
CA MET A 167 -23.64 -0.25 -6.26
C MET A 167 -22.50 0.52 -6.92
N PRO A 168 -22.63 0.86 -8.21
CA PRO A 168 -21.61 1.63 -8.90
C PRO A 168 -21.58 3.07 -8.38
N VAL A 169 -20.38 3.62 -8.21
CA VAL A 169 -20.18 5.04 -7.82
C VAL A 169 -19.65 5.88 -8.97
N GLY A 170 -19.09 5.25 -10.01
CA GLY A 170 -18.61 5.96 -11.18
C GLY A 170 -17.74 5.11 -12.08
N ARG A 171 -17.47 5.63 -13.27
CA ARG A 171 -16.63 4.98 -14.28
C ARG A 171 -15.30 5.70 -14.41
N PHE A 172 -14.27 4.95 -14.75
CA PHE A 172 -12.93 5.46 -15.02
C PHE A 172 -12.26 4.55 -16.05
N GLY A 173 -11.86 5.10 -17.19
CA GLY A 173 -11.37 4.30 -18.31
C GLY A 173 -12.33 3.17 -18.68
N SER A 174 -11.78 1.97 -18.85
CA SER A 174 -12.60 0.77 -19.09
C SER A 174 -13.23 0.15 -17.84
N HIS A 175 -13.11 0.77 -16.66
CA HIS A 175 -13.55 0.23 -15.37
C HIS A 175 -14.73 0.98 -14.77
N THR A 176 -15.44 0.30 -13.87
CA THR A 176 -16.45 0.89 -13.00
C THR A 176 -16.04 0.64 -11.55
N ALA A 177 -16.08 1.68 -10.72
CA ALA A 177 -15.86 1.62 -9.28
C ALA A 177 -17.18 1.38 -8.55
N PHE A 178 -17.12 0.66 -7.44
CA PHE A 178 -18.27 0.24 -6.65
C PHE A 178 -18.02 0.39 -5.15
N GLN A 179 -19.11 0.62 -4.43
CA GLN A 179 -19.19 0.56 -2.98
C GLN A 179 -20.25 -0.45 -2.53
N GLU A 180 -20.22 -0.83 -1.26
CA GLU A 180 -21.30 -1.63 -0.69
C GLU A 180 -22.60 -0.80 -0.59
N LYS A 181 -23.75 -1.42 -0.86
CA LYS A 181 -25.05 -0.72 -0.80
C LYS A 181 -25.39 -0.15 0.58
N ARG A 182 -24.82 -0.74 1.63
CA ARG A 182 -24.98 -0.27 3.02
C ARG A 182 -24.07 0.91 3.37
N GLY A 183 -23.24 1.38 2.44
CA GLY A 183 -22.17 2.33 2.71
C GLY A 183 -20.97 1.69 3.42
N CYS A 184 -20.13 2.51 4.02
CA CYS A 184 -18.95 2.10 4.77
C CYS A 184 -18.91 2.79 6.14
N LYS A 185 -18.27 2.16 7.11
CA LYS A 185 -18.11 2.73 8.46
C LYS A 185 -17.11 3.89 8.50
N TYR A 186 -16.11 3.85 7.61
CA TYR A 186 -15.00 4.79 7.57
C TYR A 186 -14.86 5.40 6.16
N PRO A 187 -15.58 6.49 5.86
CA PRO A 187 -15.43 7.20 4.59
C PRO A 187 -14.03 7.80 4.48
N LEU A 188 -13.42 7.69 3.29
CA LEU A 188 -12.09 8.22 3.00
C LEU A 188 -12.15 9.61 2.35
N PRO A 189 -11.09 10.43 2.47
CA PRO A 189 -11.04 11.75 1.85
C PRO A 189 -11.15 11.69 0.32
N THR A 190 -12.02 12.53 -0.23
CA THR A 190 -12.24 12.74 -1.66
C THR A 190 -11.84 14.16 -2.07
N VAL A 191 -11.72 14.42 -3.38
CA VAL A 191 -11.52 15.78 -3.93
C VAL A 191 -12.78 16.63 -3.85
#